data_AF-A0AAV1QAU8-F1
#
_entry.id   AF-A0AAV1QAU8-F1
#
_cell.length_a   1.000
_cell.length_b   1.000
_cell.length_c   1.000
_cell.angle_alpha   90.00
_cell.angle_beta   90.00
_cell.angle_gamma   90.00
#
_symmetry.space_group_name_H-M   'P 1'
#
loop_
_entity.id
_entity.type
_entity.pdbx_description
1 polymer ?
#
loop_
_entity_poly.entity_id
_entity_poly.type
_entity_poly.pdbx_seq_one_letter_code
_entity_poly.pdbx_strand_id
1 'polypeptide(L)'
;MLTVRRAFCQHNEEDLLTFQRDPIMDVADKLLDKIFSFVELQGESADKLNNLAKELEEHKMNVNISKTVGSSVSVGGAAAMTAAGIVTICTGGAALPILGLTGAVVSGIGVATSVGSEVANAVLSGYAMEEAEQISKKIQDLEEEIQKLVDLLAEEGKKRQQQVEDYVVEQILRAMAKRSGLVLNDKINLRNMLSALPENPIYGIGTALSLLGVSLTALGLISIFVTKAIAKKYGTTIMSKGLTTLVASGTATAAKAAGRVGGGAVALVFSVPELISDVTNLVQNNCETEASKSLRKTAEALKKASEEMKQDLDRIKKWFEKLARVKRAVENTNRSSYDKKTLIDFVIANCEDDNARQWLRQYLSDAFFHLVDMFLDLIQRVEEENSDSESIDIIFVAHGCISDSMIPARWLLPWSSINDVILYSPWNCAINADVAYGVATGRIKPQHRVFYCRPNQGCGVPDENHWPTHLPNCWNSMRRTGDLNIPNITLSPLEQGDFLGWNSYLILEQQHGQPGRNRVVRPFNLPAGSPSVRVPFFIVTLALSLVLLSSRFKVTVHLTACLSDHSAVNFNQEYLRQQYACCIDNTAMTCSSDMYDGMDVDQHLHRAFKAMFG
;
A
#
# COMPACT_ATOMS: atom_id res chain seq x y z
N MET A 1 25.38 -16.91 -25.65
CA MET A 1 24.00 -16.37 -25.67
C MET A 1 22.90 -17.45 -25.66
N LEU A 2 23.06 -18.59 -26.34
CA LEU A 2 22.09 -19.70 -26.30
C LEU A 2 22.13 -20.55 -25.01
N THR A 3 23.25 -20.58 -24.30
CA THR A 3 23.42 -21.37 -23.06
C THR A 3 22.75 -20.72 -21.83
N VAL A 4 22.66 -19.38 -21.80
CA VAL A 4 21.99 -18.62 -20.72
C VAL A 4 20.46 -18.76 -20.81
N ARG A 5 19.92 -18.89 -22.03
CA ARG A 5 18.48 -19.11 -22.26
C ARG A 5 17.97 -20.47 -21.79
N ARG A 6 18.85 -21.49 -21.74
CA ARG A 6 18.49 -22.84 -21.26
C ARG A 6 18.46 -22.92 -19.74
N ALA A 7 19.34 -22.17 -19.06
CA ALA A 7 19.30 -22.00 -17.61
C ALA A 7 18.01 -21.30 -17.17
N PHE A 8 17.52 -20.30 -17.91
CA PHE A 8 16.30 -19.56 -17.56
C PHE A 8 15.00 -20.36 -17.64
N CYS A 9 14.94 -21.40 -18.49
CA CYS A 9 13.80 -22.33 -18.52
C CYS A 9 13.90 -23.42 -17.46
N GLN A 10 15.11 -23.90 -17.12
CA GLN A 10 15.29 -24.94 -16.10
C GLN A 10 15.23 -24.38 -14.67
N HIS A 11 15.71 -23.16 -14.42
CA HIS A 11 15.62 -22.55 -13.09
C HIS A 11 14.18 -22.16 -12.71
N ASN A 12 13.36 -21.74 -13.68
CA ASN A 12 11.93 -21.53 -13.44
C ASN A 12 11.15 -22.84 -13.22
N GLU A 13 11.63 -23.99 -13.70
CA GLU A 13 11.00 -25.29 -13.43
C GLU A 13 11.46 -25.88 -12.09
N GLU A 14 12.72 -25.67 -11.70
CA GLU A 14 13.23 -26.13 -10.40
C GLU A 14 12.70 -25.28 -9.23
N ASP A 15 12.54 -23.95 -9.37
CA ASP A 15 11.86 -23.11 -8.37
C ASP A 15 10.34 -23.38 -8.27
N LEU A 16 9.74 -23.97 -9.32
CA LEU A 16 8.37 -24.49 -9.28
C LEU A 16 8.27 -25.86 -8.59
N LEU A 17 9.39 -26.58 -8.43
CA LEU A 17 9.45 -27.94 -7.87
C LEU A 17 10.03 -28.00 -6.45
N THR A 18 10.70 -26.94 -5.96
CA THR A 18 10.96 -26.72 -4.52
C THR A 18 9.92 -25.83 -3.85
N PHE A 19 8.67 -25.85 -4.33
CA PHE A 19 7.50 -25.45 -3.55
C PHE A 19 7.22 -26.52 -2.48
N GLN A 20 8.15 -26.67 -1.53
CA GLN A 20 7.85 -27.28 -0.25
C GLN A 20 6.75 -26.40 0.34
N ARG A 21 5.48 -26.83 0.18
CA ARG A 21 4.28 -26.09 0.61
C ARG A 21 4.53 -25.55 2.01
N ASP A 22 4.82 -24.25 2.12
CA ASP A 22 5.01 -23.62 3.42
C ASP A 22 3.68 -23.82 4.18
N PRO A 23 3.69 -24.55 5.32
CA PRO A 23 2.46 -24.84 6.07
C PRO A 23 1.66 -23.58 6.39
N ILE A 24 2.32 -22.43 6.49
CA ILE A 24 1.72 -21.11 6.77
C ILE A 24 0.86 -20.62 5.60
N MET A 25 1.32 -20.82 4.36
CA MET A 25 0.57 -20.42 3.17
C MET A 25 -0.72 -21.23 3.00
N ASP A 26 -0.73 -22.49 3.44
CA ASP A 26 -1.94 -23.32 3.48
C ASP A 26 -2.95 -22.82 4.54
N VAL A 27 -2.47 -22.24 5.66
CA VAL A 27 -3.33 -21.61 6.68
C VAL A 27 -3.97 -20.33 6.14
N ALA A 28 -3.22 -19.46 5.48
CA ALA A 28 -3.73 -18.21 4.93
C ALA A 28 -4.73 -18.44 3.78
N ASP A 29 -4.46 -19.42 2.90
CA ASP A 29 -5.40 -19.83 1.85
C ASP A 29 -6.71 -20.34 2.46
N LYS A 30 -6.66 -21.24 3.45
CA LYS A 30 -7.87 -21.72 4.15
C LYS A 30 -8.62 -20.60 4.85
N LEU A 31 -7.92 -19.68 5.50
CA LEU A 31 -8.54 -18.53 6.17
C LEU A 31 -9.33 -17.69 5.17
N LEU A 32 -8.75 -17.43 4.00
CA LEU A 32 -9.40 -16.67 2.94
C LEU A 32 -10.67 -17.38 2.42
N ASP A 33 -10.66 -18.70 2.24
CA ASP A 33 -11.87 -19.46 1.87
C ASP A 33 -12.98 -19.30 2.91
N LYS A 34 -12.61 -19.40 4.19
CA LYS A 34 -13.55 -19.28 5.30
C LYS A 34 -14.13 -17.86 5.40
N ILE A 35 -13.32 -16.82 5.14
CA ILE A 35 -13.79 -15.43 5.05
C ILE A 35 -14.83 -15.27 3.92
N PHE A 36 -14.57 -15.81 2.73
CA PHE A 36 -15.56 -15.74 1.64
C PHE A 36 -16.86 -16.49 1.99
N SER A 37 -16.76 -17.69 2.56
CA SER A 37 -17.94 -18.44 3.03
C SER A 37 -18.72 -17.68 4.11
N PHE A 38 -18.03 -16.96 4.99
CA PHE A 38 -18.65 -16.18 6.07
C PHE A 38 -19.45 -15.01 5.49
N VAL A 39 -18.88 -14.29 4.54
CA VAL A 39 -19.57 -13.19 3.83
C VAL A 39 -20.84 -13.69 3.14
N GLU A 40 -20.78 -14.86 2.50
CA GLU A 40 -21.95 -15.47 1.83
C GLU A 40 -23.03 -15.88 2.83
N LEU A 41 -22.65 -16.52 3.95
CA LEU A 41 -23.60 -16.93 5.00
C LEU A 41 -24.24 -15.74 5.73
N GLN A 42 -23.54 -14.62 5.88
CA GLN A 42 -24.15 -13.38 6.41
C GLN A 42 -25.26 -12.86 5.49
N GLY A 43 -25.06 -12.94 4.17
CA GLY A 43 -26.10 -12.60 3.19
C GLY A 43 -27.32 -13.51 3.30
N GLU A 44 -27.10 -14.82 3.42
CA GLU A 44 -28.17 -15.81 3.61
C GLU A 44 -28.93 -15.58 4.93
N SER A 45 -28.21 -15.28 6.01
CA SER A 45 -28.80 -14.95 7.32
C SER A 45 -29.72 -13.75 7.24
N ALA A 46 -29.29 -12.69 6.54
CA ALA A 46 -30.11 -11.51 6.36
C ALA A 46 -31.43 -11.83 5.64
N ASP A 47 -31.38 -12.69 4.62
CA ASP A 47 -32.59 -13.10 3.91
C ASP A 47 -33.52 -13.94 4.81
N LYS A 48 -32.98 -14.83 5.66
CA LYS A 48 -33.79 -15.58 6.64
C LYS A 48 -34.39 -14.69 7.73
N LEU A 49 -33.63 -13.75 8.30
CA LEU A 49 -34.13 -12.79 9.28
C LEU A 49 -35.28 -11.93 8.71
N ASN A 50 -35.17 -11.54 7.44
CA ASN A 50 -36.24 -10.83 6.75
C ASN A 50 -37.48 -11.72 6.50
N ASN A 51 -37.29 -13.01 6.23
CA ASN A 51 -38.40 -13.96 6.11
C ASN A 51 -39.09 -14.19 7.45
N LEU A 52 -38.33 -14.33 8.54
CA LEU A 52 -38.88 -14.42 9.90
C LEU A 52 -39.69 -13.18 10.26
N ALA A 53 -39.22 -11.99 9.88
CA ALA A 53 -39.98 -10.75 10.04
C ALA A 53 -41.30 -10.76 9.25
N LYS A 54 -41.35 -11.38 8.07
CA LYS A 54 -42.59 -11.51 7.27
C LYS A 54 -43.55 -12.51 7.90
N GLU A 55 -43.07 -13.67 8.36
CA GLU A 55 -43.92 -14.68 9.02
C GLU A 55 -44.58 -14.11 10.28
N LEU A 56 -43.83 -13.32 11.07
CA LEU A 56 -44.37 -12.58 12.23
C LEU A 56 -45.51 -11.62 11.84
N GLU A 57 -45.42 -10.98 10.67
CA GLU A 57 -46.43 -10.03 10.17
C GLU A 57 -47.65 -10.73 9.56
N GLU A 58 -47.44 -11.85 8.87
CA GLU A 58 -48.49 -12.64 8.23
C GLU A 58 -49.38 -13.34 9.26
N HIS A 59 -48.79 -13.95 10.30
CA HIS A 59 -49.56 -14.54 11.40
C HIS A 59 -50.39 -13.50 12.17
N LYS A 60 -49.88 -12.27 12.30
CA LYS A 60 -50.67 -11.15 12.82
C LYS A 60 -51.90 -10.82 11.96
N MET A 61 -51.77 -10.82 10.63
CA MET A 61 -52.92 -10.58 9.74
C MET A 61 -53.98 -11.69 9.88
N ASN A 62 -53.56 -12.94 9.96
CA ASN A 62 -54.47 -14.09 10.10
C ASN A 62 -55.23 -14.08 11.44
N VAL A 63 -54.58 -13.69 12.54
CA VAL A 63 -55.25 -13.54 13.85
C VAL A 63 -56.21 -12.35 13.85
N ASN A 64 -55.87 -11.23 13.22
CA ASN A 64 -56.78 -10.07 13.10
C ASN A 64 -58.00 -10.34 12.20
N ILE A 65 -57.86 -11.16 11.16
CA ILE A 65 -58.99 -11.58 10.31
C ILE A 65 -59.95 -12.50 11.08
N SER A 66 -59.45 -13.40 11.94
CA SER A 66 -60.32 -14.20 12.82
C SER A 66 -60.99 -13.39 13.95
N LYS A 67 -60.43 -12.23 14.30
CA LYS A 67 -60.90 -11.36 15.40
C LYS A 67 -61.81 -10.21 14.94
N THR A 68 -62.24 -10.19 13.68
CA THR A 68 -63.20 -9.20 13.17
C THR A 68 -64.65 -9.55 13.54
N VAL A 69 -64.90 -9.81 14.82
CA VAL A 69 -66.16 -9.55 15.54
C VAL A 69 -65.80 -9.31 17.02
N GLY A 70 -65.53 -8.06 17.42
CA GLY A 70 -65.24 -7.75 18.83
C GLY A 70 -64.56 -6.40 19.10
N SER A 71 -65.35 -5.32 19.01
CA SER A 71 -65.19 -3.91 19.47
C SER A 71 -63.86 -3.34 20.02
N SER A 72 -63.43 -2.25 19.35
CA SER A 72 -63.14 -0.87 19.81
C SER A 72 -62.68 -0.51 21.25
N VAL A 73 -61.74 0.45 21.26
CA VAL A 73 -61.35 1.46 22.29
C VAL A 73 -60.14 1.14 23.20
N SER A 74 -59.00 1.77 22.89
CA SER A 74 -58.21 2.62 23.81
C SER A 74 -56.92 3.10 23.11
N VAL A 75 -56.88 4.39 22.78
CA VAL A 75 -55.72 5.10 22.22
C VAL A 75 -55.08 5.90 23.36
N GLY A 76 -53.80 5.67 23.61
CA GLY A 76 -52.96 6.53 24.46
C GLY A 76 -52.11 5.77 25.46
N GLY A 77 -50.83 5.50 25.13
CA GLY A 77 -49.88 4.99 26.12
C GLY A 77 -48.57 4.32 25.67
N ALA A 78 -48.26 4.21 24.37
CA ALA A 78 -47.14 3.36 23.90
C ALA A 78 -46.02 4.10 23.13
N ALA A 79 -45.72 5.37 23.46
CA ALA A 79 -44.70 6.15 22.74
C ALA A 79 -43.35 6.32 23.49
N ALA A 80 -43.26 5.99 24.79
CA ALA A 80 -42.06 6.25 25.60
C ALA A 80 -41.14 5.03 25.83
N MET A 81 -41.62 3.79 25.65
CA MET A 81 -40.79 2.58 25.83
C MET A 81 -40.03 2.16 24.56
N THR A 82 -40.31 2.80 23.43
CA THR A 82 -39.78 2.38 22.11
C THR A 82 -38.36 2.90 21.82
N ALA A 83 -37.85 3.87 22.58
CA ALA A 83 -36.52 4.43 22.33
C ALA A 83 -35.37 3.72 23.07
N ALA A 84 -35.62 3.14 24.25
CA ALA A 84 -34.57 2.49 25.06
C ALA A 84 -34.40 0.98 24.75
N GLY A 85 -35.48 0.29 24.37
CA GLY A 85 -35.42 -1.14 24.01
C GLY A 85 -34.70 -1.41 22.69
N ILE A 86 -34.90 -0.54 21.69
CA ILE A 86 -34.31 -0.69 20.34
C ILE A 86 -32.78 -0.50 20.34
N VAL A 87 -32.22 0.22 21.31
CA VAL A 87 -30.77 0.44 21.41
C VAL A 87 -30.06 -0.76 22.03
N THR A 88 -30.71 -1.48 22.96
CA THR A 88 -30.09 -2.62 23.65
C THR A 88 -29.93 -3.83 22.71
N ILE A 89 -30.93 -4.08 21.85
CA ILE A 89 -30.95 -5.17 20.86
C ILE A 89 -29.91 -4.97 19.74
N CYS A 90 -29.49 -3.73 19.49
CA CYS A 90 -28.50 -3.41 18.46
C CYS A 90 -27.04 -3.42 18.99
N THR A 91 -26.74 -4.02 20.16
CA THR A 91 -25.41 -3.93 20.78
C THR A 91 -24.79 -5.24 21.27
N GLY A 92 -25.39 -6.41 20.99
CA GLY A 92 -24.80 -7.71 21.33
C GLY A 92 -24.49 -7.87 22.82
N GLY A 93 -25.53 -7.84 23.67
CA GLY A 93 -25.51 -8.50 24.98
C GLY A 93 -24.36 -8.21 25.96
N ALA A 94 -23.74 -7.02 25.97
CA ALA A 94 -22.76 -6.64 26.99
C ALA A 94 -23.16 -5.37 27.75
N ALA A 95 -24.22 -5.48 28.56
CA ALA A 95 -24.53 -4.56 29.64
C ALA A 95 -24.47 -5.30 30.97
N LEU A 96 -23.32 -5.24 31.65
CA LEU A 96 -23.25 -5.40 33.11
C LEU A 96 -23.28 -4.00 33.74
N PRO A 97 -23.83 -3.86 34.96
CA PRO A 97 -24.85 -2.89 35.26
C PRO A 97 -24.24 -1.62 35.85
N ILE A 98 -24.57 -0.47 35.26
CA ILE A 98 -24.54 0.80 35.99
C ILE A 98 -25.96 1.05 36.50
N LEU A 99 -26.35 0.25 37.50
CA LEU A 99 -27.46 0.58 38.40
C LEU A 99 -26.98 0.41 39.84
N GLY A 100 -25.92 1.17 40.17
CA GLY A 100 -25.68 1.61 41.54
C GLY A 100 -26.05 3.08 41.60
N LEU A 101 -26.98 3.42 42.50
CA LEU A 101 -27.43 4.77 42.88
C LEU A 101 -28.64 5.33 42.12
N THR A 102 -29.84 4.83 42.46
CA THR A 102 -30.91 5.57 43.18
C THR A 102 -32.19 4.74 43.11
N GLY A 103 -32.80 4.48 44.27
CA GLY A 103 -33.88 3.51 44.41
C GLY A 103 -35.26 4.01 43.99
N ALA A 104 -36.10 3.09 43.53
CA ALA A 104 -37.41 2.79 44.12
C ALA A 104 -38.06 1.65 43.34
N VAL A 105 -38.30 0.54 44.03
CA VAL A 105 -39.28 -0.48 43.64
C VAL A 105 -40.66 0.12 43.86
N VAL A 106 -41.50 0.20 42.82
CA VAL A 106 -42.96 0.18 43.00
C VAL A 106 -43.58 -0.75 41.95
N SER A 107 -44.07 -1.86 42.45
CA SER A 107 -44.92 -2.87 41.82
C SER A 107 -46.23 -2.30 41.27
N GLY A 108 -46.71 -2.84 40.14
CA GLY A 108 -48.08 -2.68 39.67
C GLY A 108 -48.47 -3.82 38.71
N ILE A 109 -49.11 -4.85 39.25
CA ILE A 109 -49.75 -5.96 38.51
C ILE A 109 -50.94 -5.41 37.71
N GLY A 110 -51.13 -5.86 36.46
CA GLY A 110 -52.35 -5.52 35.70
C GLY A 110 -52.51 -6.19 34.33
N VAL A 111 -53.13 -7.38 34.33
CA VAL A 111 -53.91 -8.03 33.24
C VAL A 111 -53.14 -8.51 32.00
N ALA A 112 -52.88 -9.82 31.99
CA ALA A 112 -52.57 -10.61 30.80
C ALA A 112 -53.81 -10.71 29.88
N THR A 113 -53.62 -10.42 28.58
CA THR A 113 -54.44 -11.01 27.52
C THR A 113 -53.52 -11.88 26.66
N SER A 114 -53.65 -13.19 26.87
CA SER A 114 -52.80 -14.27 26.36
C SER A 114 -53.04 -14.61 24.88
N VAL A 115 -53.16 -13.62 24.01
CA VAL A 115 -53.35 -13.86 22.56
C VAL A 115 -52.02 -13.85 21.79
N GLY A 116 -50.91 -13.42 22.41
CA GLY A 116 -49.58 -13.46 21.78
C GLY A 116 -48.86 -14.82 21.85
N SER A 117 -49.18 -15.68 22.83
CA SER A 117 -48.42 -16.93 23.07
C SER A 117 -48.57 -17.95 21.94
N GLU A 118 -49.74 -18.06 21.31
CA GLU A 118 -49.95 -19.05 20.24
C GLU A 118 -49.26 -18.62 18.94
N VAL A 119 -49.26 -17.31 18.64
CA VAL A 119 -48.55 -16.75 17.48
C VAL A 119 -47.04 -16.83 17.71
N ALA A 120 -46.57 -16.48 18.90
CA ALA A 120 -45.17 -16.64 19.30
C ALA A 120 -44.72 -18.09 19.17
N ASN A 121 -45.51 -19.05 19.66
CA ASN A 121 -45.19 -20.46 19.56
C ASN A 121 -45.23 -20.97 18.10
N ALA A 122 -46.17 -20.50 17.27
CA ALA A 122 -46.24 -20.87 15.85
C ALA A 122 -45.04 -20.37 15.05
N VAL A 123 -44.55 -19.16 15.33
CA VAL A 123 -43.35 -18.61 14.68
C VAL A 123 -42.07 -19.26 15.22
N LEU A 124 -41.97 -19.48 16.54
CA LEU A 124 -40.81 -20.14 17.15
C LEU A 124 -40.68 -21.61 16.75
N SER A 125 -41.79 -22.27 16.40
CA SER A 125 -41.80 -23.62 15.81
C SER A 125 -41.90 -23.62 14.27
N GLY A 126 -41.84 -22.42 13.67
CA GLY A 126 -41.95 -22.21 12.24
C GLY A 126 -40.66 -22.57 11.50
N TYR A 127 -40.82 -22.91 10.22
CA TYR A 127 -39.72 -23.31 9.36
C TYR A 127 -38.64 -22.22 9.20
N ALA A 128 -39.01 -20.93 9.17
CA ALA A 128 -38.02 -19.85 9.09
C ALA A 128 -37.16 -19.70 10.34
N MET A 129 -37.70 -20.00 11.53
CA MET A 129 -36.92 -19.98 12.77
C MET A 129 -35.92 -21.13 12.81
N GLU A 130 -36.34 -22.34 12.42
CA GLU A 130 -35.46 -23.51 12.30
C GLU A 130 -34.32 -23.24 11.30
N GLU A 131 -34.63 -22.69 10.12
CA GLU A 131 -33.61 -22.31 9.14
C GLU A 131 -32.64 -21.24 9.67
N ALA A 132 -33.16 -20.23 10.39
CA ALA A 132 -32.32 -19.18 10.99
C ALA A 132 -31.37 -19.76 12.06
N GLU A 133 -31.85 -20.66 12.91
CA GLU A 133 -31.03 -21.36 13.91
C GLU A 133 -29.94 -22.22 13.24
N GLN A 134 -30.28 -22.95 12.17
CA GLN A 134 -29.31 -23.74 11.42
C GLN A 134 -28.20 -22.87 10.81
N ILE A 135 -28.55 -21.74 10.19
CA ILE A 135 -27.56 -20.80 9.62
C ILE A 135 -26.71 -20.18 10.72
N SER A 136 -27.32 -19.78 11.84
CA SER A 136 -26.63 -19.23 13.00
C SER A 136 -25.58 -20.20 13.54
N LYS A 137 -25.92 -21.48 13.65
CA LYS A 137 -24.96 -22.53 14.04
C LYS A 137 -23.81 -22.65 13.04
N LYS A 138 -24.10 -22.65 11.74
CA LYS A 138 -23.06 -22.67 10.69
C LYS A 138 -22.13 -21.45 10.78
N ILE A 139 -22.68 -20.27 11.07
CA ILE A 139 -21.90 -19.04 11.27
C ILE A 139 -21.01 -19.17 12.49
N GLN A 140 -21.53 -19.65 13.61
CA GLN A 140 -20.75 -19.84 14.84
C GLN A 140 -19.61 -20.85 14.63
N ASP A 141 -19.90 -22.00 14.02
CA ASP A 141 -18.89 -23.00 13.67
C ASP A 141 -17.80 -22.40 12.76
N LEU A 142 -18.21 -21.57 11.80
CA LEU A 142 -17.29 -20.89 10.88
C LEU A 142 -16.45 -19.80 11.56
N GLU A 143 -17.05 -19.00 12.44
CA GLU A 143 -16.35 -18.00 13.26
C GLU A 143 -15.28 -18.67 14.13
N GLU A 144 -15.58 -19.81 14.75
CA GLU A 144 -14.59 -20.59 15.51
C GLU A 144 -13.44 -21.09 14.63
N GLU A 145 -13.72 -21.57 13.42
CA GLU A 145 -12.69 -22.00 12.47
C GLU A 145 -11.82 -20.83 12.00
N ILE A 146 -12.42 -19.69 11.66
CA ILE A 146 -11.71 -18.46 11.30
C ILE A 146 -10.81 -18.02 12.46
N GLN A 147 -11.34 -17.98 13.69
CA GLN A 147 -10.57 -17.63 14.88
C GLN A 147 -9.37 -18.56 15.05
N LYS A 148 -9.55 -19.88 14.95
CA LYS A 148 -8.44 -20.85 15.04
C LYS A 148 -7.35 -20.57 13.99
N LEU A 149 -7.72 -20.24 12.77
CA LEU A 149 -6.76 -19.94 11.69
C LEU A 149 -6.04 -18.60 11.91
N VAL A 150 -6.76 -17.57 12.37
CA VAL A 150 -6.16 -16.27 12.75
C VAL A 150 -5.20 -16.45 13.92
N ASP A 151 -5.53 -17.27 14.91
CA ASP A 151 -4.68 -17.57 16.07
C ASP A 151 -3.37 -18.22 15.63
N LEU A 152 -3.43 -19.16 14.69
CA LEU A 152 -2.25 -19.81 14.13
C LEU A 152 -1.33 -18.80 13.43
N LEU A 153 -1.90 -17.90 12.60
CA LEU A 153 -1.14 -16.83 11.95
C LEU A 153 -0.59 -15.83 12.98
N ALA A 154 -1.36 -15.48 14.00
CA ALA A 154 -0.96 -14.56 15.05
C ALA A 154 0.21 -15.08 15.88
N GLU A 155 0.19 -16.36 16.27
CA GLU A 155 1.30 -17.01 16.97
C GLU A 155 2.55 -17.07 16.08
N GLU A 156 2.39 -17.32 14.80
CA GLU A 156 3.51 -17.28 13.85
C GLU A 156 4.10 -15.87 13.71
N GLY A 157 3.26 -14.84 13.60
CA GLY A 157 3.68 -13.43 13.59
C GLY A 157 4.46 -13.05 14.85
N LYS A 158 4.03 -13.54 16.04
CA LYS A 158 4.76 -13.34 17.30
C LYS A 158 6.14 -14.00 17.29
N LYS A 159 6.26 -15.24 16.80
CA LYS A 159 7.56 -15.93 16.68
C LYS A 159 8.52 -15.14 15.79
N ARG A 160 7.98 -14.47 14.77
CA ARG A 160 8.71 -13.60 13.84
C ARG A 160 8.91 -12.18 14.35
N GLN A 161 8.49 -11.87 15.58
CA GLN A 161 8.58 -10.54 16.21
C GLN A 161 7.89 -9.42 15.40
N GLN A 162 6.88 -9.77 14.61
CA GLN A 162 6.09 -8.80 13.84
C GLN A 162 4.85 -8.37 14.62
N GLN A 163 4.33 -7.17 14.30
CA GLN A 163 3.02 -6.77 14.80
C GLN A 163 1.97 -7.76 14.27
N VAL A 164 1.26 -8.39 15.20
CA VAL A 164 0.33 -9.50 14.92
C VAL A 164 -0.70 -9.11 13.86
N GLU A 165 -1.34 -7.96 14.04
CA GLU A 165 -2.31 -7.39 13.11
C GLU A 165 -1.77 -7.29 11.68
N ASP A 166 -0.63 -6.63 11.55
CA ASP A 166 0.01 -6.38 10.27
C ASP A 166 0.42 -7.70 9.60
N TYR A 167 0.89 -8.67 10.38
CA TYR A 167 1.25 -9.98 9.87
C TYR A 167 0.05 -10.76 9.33
N VAL A 168 -1.05 -10.85 10.08
CA VAL A 168 -2.26 -11.57 9.65
C VAL A 168 -2.82 -10.95 8.37
N VAL A 169 -2.94 -9.62 8.33
CA VAL A 169 -3.42 -8.90 7.13
C VAL A 169 -2.48 -9.14 5.94
N GLU A 170 -1.17 -9.07 6.15
CA GLU A 170 -0.18 -9.34 5.11
C GLU A 170 -0.31 -10.77 4.55
N GLN A 171 -0.52 -11.78 5.40
CA GLN A 171 -0.71 -13.17 4.94
C GLN A 171 -2.02 -13.35 4.14
N ILE A 172 -3.11 -12.68 4.55
CA ILE A 172 -4.37 -12.66 3.78
C ILE A 172 -4.13 -12.03 2.40
N LEU A 173 -3.46 -10.88 2.35
CA LEU A 173 -3.13 -10.21 1.10
C LEU A 173 -2.25 -11.07 0.20
N ARG A 174 -1.29 -11.80 0.76
CA ARG A 174 -0.46 -12.78 0.02
C ARG A 174 -1.28 -13.90 -0.58
N ALA A 175 -2.19 -14.49 0.19
CA ALA A 175 -3.08 -15.54 -0.30
C ALA A 175 -3.97 -15.01 -1.45
N MET A 176 -4.54 -13.81 -1.29
CA MET A 176 -5.32 -13.15 -2.35
C MET A 176 -4.47 -12.87 -3.60
N ALA A 177 -3.28 -12.29 -3.44
CA ALA A 177 -2.36 -12.00 -4.53
C ALA A 177 -2.00 -13.26 -5.33
N LYS A 178 -1.60 -14.32 -4.63
CA LYS A 178 -1.28 -15.63 -5.21
C LYS A 178 -2.46 -16.20 -5.99
N ARG A 179 -3.68 -16.18 -5.44
CA ARG A 179 -4.90 -16.65 -6.13
C ARG A 179 -5.25 -15.82 -7.36
N SER A 180 -4.88 -14.55 -7.38
CA SER A 180 -5.00 -13.67 -8.54
C SER A 180 -3.85 -13.80 -9.54
N GLY A 181 -2.91 -14.72 -9.33
CA GLY A 181 -1.75 -14.96 -10.21
C GLY A 181 -0.61 -13.95 -10.02
N LEU A 182 -0.62 -13.16 -8.95
CA LEU A 182 0.48 -12.27 -8.58
C LEU A 182 1.42 -13.01 -7.60
N VAL A 183 2.56 -13.45 -8.12
CA VAL A 183 3.64 -14.04 -7.31
C VAL A 183 4.68 -12.96 -7.03
N LEU A 184 4.95 -12.71 -5.75
CA LEU A 184 5.91 -11.71 -5.28
C LEU A 184 6.94 -12.36 -4.36
N ASN A 185 8.10 -11.72 -4.24
CA ASN A 185 9.11 -12.10 -3.26
C ASN A 185 8.55 -11.96 -1.83
N ASP A 186 8.88 -12.89 -0.94
CA ASP A 186 8.40 -12.89 0.45
C ASP A 186 8.87 -11.69 1.28
N LYS A 187 9.94 -11.03 0.85
CA LYS A 187 10.45 -9.80 1.47
C LYS A 187 9.64 -8.55 1.09
N ILE A 188 8.78 -8.60 0.07
CA ILE A 188 7.96 -7.45 -0.35
C ILE A 188 6.74 -7.36 0.55
N ASN A 189 6.63 -6.31 1.36
CA ASN A 189 5.43 -6.04 2.14
C ASN A 189 4.30 -5.52 1.21
N LEU A 190 3.27 -6.34 0.99
CA LEU A 190 2.14 -6.02 0.10
C LEU A 190 1.35 -4.83 0.60
N ARG A 191 1.13 -4.70 1.91
CA ARG A 191 0.42 -3.54 2.46
C ARG A 191 1.13 -2.23 2.10
N ASN A 192 2.44 -2.18 2.27
CA ASN A 192 3.26 -1.01 1.93
C ASN A 192 3.22 -0.76 0.41
N MET A 193 3.37 -1.80 -0.41
CA MET A 193 3.29 -1.72 -1.87
C MET A 193 1.94 -1.14 -2.33
N LEU A 194 0.82 -1.59 -1.74
CA LEU A 194 -0.51 -1.10 -2.10
C LEU A 194 -0.77 0.32 -1.59
N SER A 195 -0.27 0.67 -0.40
CA SER A 195 -0.36 2.05 0.14
C SER A 195 0.54 3.06 -0.58
N ALA A 196 1.57 2.58 -1.28
CA ALA A 196 2.51 3.39 -2.04
C ALA A 196 1.97 3.82 -3.40
N LEU A 197 0.92 3.16 -3.89
CA LEU A 197 0.26 3.54 -5.12
C LEU A 197 -0.67 4.72 -4.81
N PRO A 198 -0.64 5.79 -5.64
CA PRO A 198 -1.50 6.94 -5.41
C PRO A 198 -2.96 6.51 -5.38
N GLU A 199 -3.73 7.08 -4.43
CA GLU A 199 -5.14 6.76 -4.26
C GLU A 199 -5.92 7.19 -5.51
N ASN A 200 -6.07 6.28 -6.46
CA ASN A 200 -6.93 6.56 -7.60
C ASN A 200 -8.39 6.47 -7.13
N PRO A 201 -9.19 7.56 -7.28
CA PRO A 201 -10.59 7.59 -6.85
C PRO A 201 -11.46 6.51 -7.51
N ILE A 202 -11.03 5.96 -8.65
CA ILE A 202 -11.75 4.89 -9.37
C ILE A 202 -11.73 3.57 -8.58
N TYR A 203 -10.77 3.38 -7.66
CA TYR A 203 -10.46 2.05 -7.15
C TYR A 203 -10.31 1.91 -5.63
N GLY A 204 -10.24 3.01 -4.85
CA GLY A 204 -10.45 3.01 -3.39
C GLY A 204 -9.70 1.93 -2.60
N ILE A 205 -8.47 1.57 -2.98
CA ILE A 205 -7.80 0.41 -2.39
C ILE A 205 -7.36 0.67 -0.95
N GLY A 206 -6.91 1.89 -0.64
CA GLY A 206 -6.55 2.30 0.72
C GLY A 206 -7.74 2.21 1.67
N THR A 207 -8.93 2.61 1.22
CA THR A 207 -10.17 2.45 1.96
C THR A 207 -10.54 0.97 2.13
N ALA A 208 -10.44 0.15 1.08
CA ALA A 208 -10.75 -1.28 1.16
C ALA A 208 -9.78 -2.05 2.09
N LEU A 209 -8.49 -1.70 2.08
CA LEU A 209 -7.48 -2.28 2.98
C LEU A 209 -7.71 -1.88 4.44
N SER A 210 -8.04 -0.61 4.67
CA SER A 210 -8.38 -0.11 6.00
C SER A 210 -9.64 -0.79 6.52
N LEU A 211 -10.64 -0.99 5.66
CA LEU A 211 -11.87 -1.70 5.99
C LEU A 211 -11.63 -3.17 6.28
N LEU A 212 -10.78 -3.85 5.53
CA LEU A 212 -10.42 -5.24 5.80
C LEU A 212 -9.76 -5.38 7.19
N GLY A 213 -8.83 -4.48 7.53
CA GLY A 213 -8.22 -4.44 8.86
C GLY A 213 -9.24 -4.18 9.96
N VAL A 214 -10.11 -3.18 9.78
CA VAL A 214 -11.17 -2.83 10.74
C VAL A 214 -12.16 -3.98 10.90
N SER A 215 -12.62 -4.61 9.83
CA SER A 215 -13.57 -5.73 9.89
C SER A 215 -13.00 -6.93 10.65
N LEU A 216 -11.73 -7.27 10.44
CA LEU A 216 -11.06 -8.35 11.20
C LEU A 216 -10.92 -8.00 12.69
N THR A 217 -10.71 -6.72 13.03
CA THR A 217 -10.68 -6.29 14.45
C THR A 217 -12.07 -6.24 15.08
N ALA A 218 -13.09 -5.82 14.32
CA ALA A 218 -14.47 -5.68 14.78
C ALA A 218 -15.13 -7.05 15.03
N LEU A 219 -14.81 -8.06 14.23
CA LEU A 219 -15.24 -9.44 14.44
C LEU A 219 -14.61 -10.10 15.69
N GLY A 220 -13.81 -9.38 16.49
CA GLY A 220 -13.13 -9.96 17.66
C GLY A 220 -11.92 -10.84 17.31
N LEU A 221 -11.76 -11.18 16.02
CA LEU A 221 -10.80 -12.17 15.53
C LEU A 221 -9.34 -11.81 15.86
N ILE A 222 -9.03 -10.52 15.92
CA ILE A 222 -7.70 -10.01 16.23
C ILE A 222 -7.60 -9.44 17.66
N SER A 223 -8.66 -8.79 18.15
CA SER A 223 -8.65 -8.03 19.41
C SER A 223 -8.51 -8.91 20.67
N ILE A 224 -8.90 -10.19 20.58
CA ILE A 224 -8.73 -11.19 21.65
C ILE A 224 -7.25 -11.48 21.94
N PHE A 225 -6.35 -11.29 20.96
CA PHE A 225 -4.92 -11.57 21.12
C PHE A 225 -4.12 -10.41 21.69
N VAL A 226 -4.48 -9.16 21.33
CA VAL A 226 -3.85 -7.96 21.91
C VAL A 226 -4.13 -7.90 23.42
N THR A 227 -5.36 -8.23 23.83
CA THR A 227 -5.78 -8.24 25.23
C THR A 227 -5.18 -9.41 26.03
N LYS A 228 -5.14 -10.63 25.48
CA LYS A 228 -4.51 -11.79 26.15
C LYS A 228 -2.98 -11.72 26.24
N ALA A 229 -2.30 -11.16 25.24
CA ALA A 229 -0.84 -11.05 25.25
C ALA A 229 -0.33 -10.03 26.29
N ILE A 230 -1.05 -8.94 26.50
CA ILE A 230 -0.76 -7.95 27.55
C ILE A 230 -0.97 -8.59 28.94
N ALA A 231 -2.05 -9.35 29.12
CA ALA A 231 -2.34 -10.04 30.38
C ALA A 231 -1.34 -11.16 30.73
N LYS A 232 -0.75 -11.84 29.72
CA LYS A 232 0.18 -12.96 29.92
C LYS A 232 1.63 -12.52 30.14
N LYS A 233 2.01 -11.31 29.71
CA LYS A 233 3.37 -10.75 29.85
C LYS A 233 3.54 -9.89 31.12
N TYR A 234 2.44 -9.34 31.66
CA TYR A 234 2.43 -8.55 32.89
C TYR A 234 1.40 -9.14 33.85
N GLY A 235 1.81 -10.08 34.70
CA GLY A 235 0.93 -10.68 35.70
C GLY A 235 0.19 -9.63 36.53
N THR A 236 -1.14 -9.64 36.44
CA THR A 236 -2.20 -9.12 37.35
C THR A 236 -1.94 -7.89 38.23
N THR A 237 -0.96 -7.03 37.94
CA THR A 237 -0.61 -5.93 38.85
C THR A 237 -0.14 -4.68 38.11
N ILE A 238 -0.95 -4.14 37.20
CA ILE A 238 -0.95 -2.70 36.94
C ILE A 238 -2.42 -2.25 36.85
N MET A 239 -3.04 -2.05 38.01
CA MET A 239 -4.16 -1.12 38.11
C MET A 239 -3.61 0.30 38.02
N SER A 240 -4.26 1.10 37.17
CA SER A 240 -4.17 2.56 37.09
C SER A 240 -2.85 3.15 36.57
N LYS A 241 -2.86 3.55 35.28
CA LYS A 241 -2.19 4.72 34.65
C LYS A 241 -1.72 4.48 33.21
N GLY A 242 -1.82 3.25 32.69
CA GLY A 242 -1.54 2.95 31.27
C GLY A 242 -2.78 2.88 30.36
N LEU A 243 -3.99 2.90 30.93
CA LEU A 243 -5.26 2.88 30.19
C LEU A 243 -5.71 4.28 29.74
N THR A 244 -5.07 5.34 30.23
CA THR A 244 -5.48 6.74 29.98
C THR A 244 -5.05 7.29 28.62
N THR A 245 -4.09 6.67 27.93
CA THR A 245 -3.60 7.18 26.63
C THR A 245 -4.32 6.57 25.41
N LEU A 246 -5.24 5.63 25.60
CA LEU A 246 -6.24 5.20 24.62
C LEU A 246 -7.64 5.80 24.89
N VAL A 247 -7.79 6.52 25.99
CA VAL A 247 -8.98 7.32 26.33
C VAL A 247 -8.81 8.79 25.90
N ALA A 248 -7.57 9.24 25.64
CA ALA A 248 -7.30 10.60 25.16
C ALA A 248 -7.66 10.83 23.68
N SER A 249 -7.98 9.77 22.92
CA SER A 249 -8.45 9.86 21.53
C SER A 249 -9.81 9.20 21.35
N GLY A 250 -10.78 9.38 22.26
CA GLY A 250 -12.21 9.21 22.00
C GLY A 250 -12.74 7.89 21.41
N THR A 251 -11.96 6.81 21.30
CA THR A 251 -12.33 5.61 20.51
C THR A 251 -12.82 4.42 21.34
N ALA A 252 -12.69 4.43 22.67
CA ALA A 252 -13.09 3.26 23.48
C ALA A 252 -14.58 3.24 23.91
N THR A 253 -15.31 4.35 23.78
CA THR A 253 -16.74 4.42 24.17
C THR A 253 -17.67 4.90 23.05
N ALA A 254 -17.12 5.20 21.87
CA ALA A 254 -17.87 5.62 20.68
C ALA A 254 -18.00 4.51 19.60
N ALA A 255 -17.44 3.33 19.83
CA ALA A 255 -17.61 2.17 18.94
C ALA A 255 -19.00 1.52 19.02
N LYS A 256 -19.83 1.90 20.00
CA LYS A 256 -21.14 1.26 20.25
C LYS A 256 -22.37 2.09 19.87
N ALA A 257 -22.24 3.30 19.32
CA ALA A 257 -23.42 4.10 18.96
C ALA A 257 -23.28 5.10 17.80
N ALA A 258 -22.13 5.25 17.14
CA ALA A 258 -21.94 6.28 16.11
C ALA A 258 -21.55 5.73 14.73
N GLY A 259 -22.40 4.85 14.17
CA GLY A 259 -22.33 4.39 12.77
C GLY A 259 -23.21 5.19 11.81
N ARG A 260 -23.52 6.45 12.12
CA ARG A 260 -24.30 7.33 11.24
C ARG A 260 -23.74 8.75 11.29
N VAL A 261 -22.89 9.07 10.32
CA VAL A 261 -22.96 10.23 9.41
C VAL A 261 -21.61 10.34 8.68
N GLY A 262 -21.62 10.14 7.37
CA GLY A 262 -20.55 10.57 6.45
C GLY A 262 -19.32 9.66 6.31
N GLY A 263 -19.40 8.63 5.45
CA GLY A 263 -18.22 8.05 4.79
C GLY A 263 -17.58 6.82 5.43
N GLY A 264 -18.13 5.62 5.16
CA GLY A 264 -17.28 4.50 4.71
C GLY A 264 -16.64 3.54 5.72
N ALA A 265 -17.16 3.31 6.93
CA ALA A 265 -16.77 2.14 7.72
C ALA A 265 -17.95 1.51 8.47
N VAL A 266 -18.41 0.35 8.00
CA VAL A 266 -19.47 -0.43 8.66
C VAL A 266 -18.82 -1.44 9.60
N ALA A 267 -18.52 -0.99 10.81
CA ALA A 267 -18.28 -1.90 11.93
C ALA A 267 -19.65 -2.32 12.49
N LEU A 268 -20.25 -3.36 11.92
CA LEU A 268 -21.42 -4.02 12.51
C LEU A 268 -21.00 -5.35 13.11
N VAL A 269 -20.77 -5.32 14.42
CA VAL A 269 -20.57 -6.51 15.25
C VAL A 269 -21.96 -7.00 15.65
N PHE A 270 -22.57 -7.81 14.78
CA PHE A 270 -23.72 -8.62 15.17
C PHE A 270 -23.32 -10.07 15.03
N SER A 271 -23.24 -10.80 16.14
CA SER A 271 -23.31 -12.25 16.03
C SER A 271 -24.77 -12.60 15.75
N VAL A 272 -25.03 -13.26 14.62
CA VAL A 272 -26.35 -13.80 14.28
C VAL A 272 -26.93 -14.67 15.42
N PRO A 273 -26.12 -15.44 16.18
CA PRO A 273 -26.58 -16.14 17.38
C PRO A 273 -27.19 -15.25 18.47
N GLU A 274 -26.54 -14.15 18.83
CA GLU A 274 -27.08 -13.22 19.84
C GLU A 274 -28.39 -12.60 19.36
N LEU A 275 -28.48 -12.29 18.06
CA LEU A 275 -29.69 -11.73 17.48
C LEU A 275 -30.88 -12.71 17.53
N ILE A 276 -30.66 -13.99 17.24
CA ILE A 276 -31.71 -15.02 17.32
C ILE A 276 -32.16 -15.23 18.77
N SER A 277 -31.22 -15.24 19.72
CA SER A 277 -31.53 -15.30 21.15
C SER A 277 -32.37 -14.09 21.60
N ASP A 278 -31.99 -12.89 21.19
CA ASP A 278 -32.72 -11.66 21.53
C ASP A 278 -34.12 -11.62 20.90
N VAL A 279 -34.26 -12.12 19.68
CA VAL A 279 -35.55 -12.26 19.00
C VAL A 279 -36.44 -13.26 19.71
N THR A 280 -35.89 -14.40 20.16
CA THR A 280 -36.62 -15.39 20.95
C THR A 280 -37.19 -14.76 22.23
N ASN A 281 -36.40 -13.92 22.91
CA ASN A 281 -36.83 -13.20 24.10
C ASN A 281 -37.88 -12.11 23.80
N LEU A 282 -37.78 -11.41 22.67
CA LEU A 282 -38.74 -10.38 22.25
C LEU A 282 -40.09 -10.97 21.85
N VAL A 283 -40.07 -12.08 21.11
CA VAL A 283 -41.27 -12.82 20.69
C VAL A 283 -42.00 -13.38 21.91
N GLN A 284 -41.29 -13.77 22.97
CA GLN A 284 -41.89 -14.23 24.24
C GLN A 284 -42.50 -13.12 25.10
N ASN A 285 -42.06 -11.86 24.99
CA ASN A 285 -42.36 -10.78 25.95
C ASN A 285 -43.24 -9.60 25.43
N ASN A 286 -43.98 -9.78 24.31
CA ASN A 286 -44.95 -8.88 23.66
C ASN A 286 -44.48 -7.89 22.56
N CYS A 287 -45.40 -7.70 21.59
CA CYS A 287 -45.44 -6.86 20.37
C CYS A 287 -44.62 -7.33 19.15
N GLU A 288 -45.17 -8.32 18.44
CA GLU A 288 -44.77 -8.82 17.10
C GLU A 288 -44.32 -7.73 16.12
N THR A 289 -44.91 -6.52 16.16
CA THR A 289 -44.55 -5.40 15.28
C THR A 289 -43.21 -4.76 15.56
N GLU A 290 -42.72 -4.77 16.79
CA GLU A 290 -41.40 -4.22 17.12
C GLU A 290 -40.31 -5.26 16.90
N ALA A 291 -40.61 -6.55 17.16
CA ALA A 291 -39.75 -7.66 16.81
C ALA A 291 -39.54 -7.76 15.29
N SER A 292 -40.61 -7.70 14.48
CA SER A 292 -40.50 -7.76 13.01
C SER A 292 -39.73 -6.57 12.43
N LYS A 293 -39.96 -5.34 12.94
CA LYS A 293 -39.18 -4.16 12.54
C LYS A 293 -37.71 -4.26 12.93
N SER A 294 -37.40 -4.75 14.14
CA SER A 294 -36.03 -4.95 14.59
C SER A 294 -35.30 -5.98 13.73
N LEU A 295 -35.95 -7.12 13.46
CA LEU A 295 -35.46 -8.17 12.56
C LEU A 295 -35.17 -7.63 11.16
N ARG A 296 -36.13 -6.91 10.56
CA ARG A 296 -35.96 -6.32 9.22
C ARG A 296 -34.83 -5.31 9.18
N LYS A 297 -34.74 -4.41 10.17
CA LYS A 297 -33.65 -3.43 10.26
C LYS A 297 -32.29 -4.11 10.40
N THR A 298 -32.23 -5.20 11.15
CA THR A 298 -30.97 -5.95 11.35
C THR A 298 -30.61 -6.75 10.11
N ALA A 299 -31.58 -7.40 9.46
CA ALA A 299 -31.42 -8.05 8.16
C ALA A 299 -30.89 -7.07 7.10
N GLU A 300 -31.48 -5.87 6.99
CA GLU A 300 -31.03 -4.83 6.07
C GLU A 300 -29.59 -4.40 6.38
N ALA A 301 -29.25 -4.22 7.65
CA ALA A 301 -27.91 -3.83 8.08
C ALA A 301 -26.87 -4.93 7.80
N LEU A 302 -27.19 -6.19 8.11
CA LEU A 302 -26.34 -7.36 7.86
C LEU A 302 -26.13 -7.60 6.36
N LYS A 303 -27.21 -7.52 5.57
CA LYS A 303 -27.14 -7.64 4.10
C LYS A 303 -26.25 -6.56 3.50
N LYS A 304 -26.43 -5.32 3.96
CA LYS A 304 -25.61 -4.19 3.51
C LYS A 304 -24.12 -4.40 3.86
N ALA A 305 -23.82 -4.82 5.09
CA ALA A 305 -22.44 -5.06 5.52
C ALA A 305 -21.77 -6.21 4.73
N SER A 306 -22.47 -7.33 4.52
CA SER A 306 -21.98 -8.46 3.71
C SER A 306 -21.70 -8.03 2.26
N GLU A 307 -22.62 -7.28 1.65
CA GLU A 307 -22.44 -6.80 0.27
C GLU A 307 -21.27 -5.82 0.16
N GLU A 308 -21.10 -4.89 1.11
CA GLU A 308 -19.95 -3.98 1.15
C GLU A 308 -18.62 -4.74 1.33
N MET A 309 -18.56 -5.71 2.25
CA MET A 309 -17.36 -6.53 2.46
C MET A 309 -17.02 -7.37 1.22
N LYS A 310 -18.04 -7.93 0.55
CA LYS A 310 -17.86 -8.65 -0.73
C LYS A 310 -17.29 -7.73 -1.81
N GLN A 311 -17.82 -6.51 -1.92
CA GLN A 311 -17.33 -5.52 -2.88
C GLN A 311 -15.88 -5.12 -2.60
N ASP A 312 -15.48 -4.96 -1.34
CA ASP A 312 -14.10 -4.63 -0.99
C ASP A 312 -13.13 -5.78 -1.27
N LEU A 313 -13.50 -7.03 -0.96
CA LEU A 313 -12.70 -8.21 -1.32
C LEU A 313 -12.54 -8.33 -2.85
N ASP A 314 -13.61 -8.08 -3.62
CA ASP A 314 -13.56 -8.10 -5.08
C ASP A 314 -12.71 -6.96 -5.65
N ARG A 315 -12.73 -5.77 -5.05
CA ARG A 315 -11.84 -4.66 -5.40
C ARG A 315 -10.38 -5.04 -5.20
N ILE A 316 -10.02 -5.59 -4.04
CA ILE A 316 -8.65 -6.04 -3.73
C ILE A 316 -8.22 -7.13 -4.72
N LYS A 317 -9.10 -8.11 -5.00
CA LYS A 317 -8.83 -9.17 -5.97
C LYS A 317 -8.53 -8.63 -7.37
N LYS A 318 -9.39 -7.75 -7.89
CA LYS A 318 -9.22 -7.10 -9.21
C LYS A 318 -7.92 -6.30 -9.30
N TRP A 319 -7.50 -5.69 -8.19
CA TRP A 319 -6.20 -5.03 -8.12
C TRP A 319 -5.04 -5.99 -8.26
N PHE A 320 -5.05 -7.11 -7.55
CA PHE A 320 -4.01 -8.12 -7.71
C PHE A 320 -3.99 -8.71 -9.12
N GLU A 321 -5.14 -8.93 -9.74
CA GLU A 321 -5.21 -9.35 -11.15
C GLU A 321 -4.58 -8.31 -12.09
N LYS A 322 -4.83 -7.01 -11.84
CA LYS A 322 -4.21 -5.92 -12.61
C LYS A 322 -2.70 -5.89 -12.41
N LEU A 323 -2.23 -5.99 -11.17
CA LEU A 323 -0.81 -6.01 -10.83
C LEU A 323 -0.11 -7.25 -11.41
N ALA A 324 -0.76 -8.42 -11.42
CA ALA A 324 -0.25 -9.62 -12.06
C ALA A 324 -0.03 -9.42 -13.57
N ARG A 325 -0.98 -8.74 -14.25
CA ARG A 325 -0.83 -8.39 -15.67
C ARG A 325 0.31 -7.40 -15.88
N VAL A 326 0.43 -6.38 -15.02
CA VAL A 326 1.50 -5.39 -15.09
C VAL A 326 2.86 -6.03 -14.89
N LYS A 327 3.02 -6.85 -13.83
CA LYS A 327 4.25 -7.60 -13.56
C LYS A 327 4.64 -8.46 -14.77
N ARG A 328 3.70 -9.25 -15.30
CA ARG A 328 3.94 -10.06 -16.51
C ARG A 328 4.35 -9.22 -17.72
N ALA A 329 3.70 -8.08 -17.92
CA ALA A 329 4.02 -7.17 -19.01
C ALA A 329 5.38 -6.50 -18.81
N VAL A 330 5.80 -6.19 -17.57
CA VAL A 330 7.15 -5.72 -17.25
C VAL A 330 8.17 -6.81 -17.55
N GLU A 331 7.94 -8.04 -17.10
CA GLU A 331 8.89 -9.16 -17.25
C GLU A 331 9.02 -9.67 -18.70
N ASN A 332 8.02 -9.44 -19.55
CA ASN A 332 8.10 -9.77 -20.96
C ASN A 332 8.87 -8.69 -21.73
N THR A 333 10.10 -8.96 -22.16
CA THR A 333 10.87 -8.00 -23.00
C THR A 333 10.33 -7.94 -24.44
N ASN A 334 9.64 -8.97 -24.92
CA ASN A 334 8.97 -9.01 -26.22
C ASN A 334 7.48 -8.64 -26.08
N ARG A 335 7.21 -7.44 -25.56
CA ARG A 335 5.85 -6.96 -25.24
C ARG A 335 4.96 -6.92 -26.47
N SER A 336 3.78 -7.54 -26.36
CA SER A 336 2.71 -7.34 -27.32
C SER A 336 2.18 -5.90 -27.25
N SER A 337 1.42 -5.46 -28.27
CA SER A 337 0.71 -4.17 -28.20
C SER A 337 -0.23 -4.08 -26.99
N TYR A 338 -0.85 -5.21 -26.62
CA TYR A 338 -1.68 -5.33 -25.42
C TYR A 338 -0.88 -5.13 -24.13
N ASP A 339 0.30 -5.73 -24.01
CA ASP A 339 1.18 -5.56 -22.84
C ASP A 339 1.67 -4.11 -22.73
N LYS A 340 2.12 -3.53 -23.85
CA LYS A 340 2.53 -2.12 -23.92
C LYS A 340 1.40 -1.20 -23.45
N LYS A 341 0.19 -1.41 -23.96
CA LYS A 341 -1.00 -0.65 -23.55
C LYS A 341 -1.32 -0.86 -22.07
N THR A 342 -1.22 -2.08 -21.56
CA THR A 342 -1.45 -2.40 -20.14
C THR A 342 -0.50 -1.61 -19.23
N LEU A 343 0.78 -1.52 -19.57
CA LEU A 343 1.75 -0.73 -18.82
C LEU A 343 1.47 0.77 -18.90
N ILE A 344 1.18 1.28 -20.10
CA ILE A 344 0.83 2.69 -20.32
C ILE A 344 -0.42 3.08 -19.50
N ASP A 345 -1.49 2.30 -19.62
CA ASP A 345 -2.74 2.54 -18.91
C ASP A 345 -2.54 2.47 -17.39
N PHE A 346 -1.71 1.54 -16.91
CA PHE A 346 -1.36 1.45 -15.49
C PHE A 346 -0.59 2.69 -15.03
N VAL A 347 0.45 3.09 -15.76
CA VAL A 347 1.28 4.26 -15.41
C VAL A 347 0.44 5.54 -15.42
N ILE A 348 -0.37 5.78 -16.45
CA ILE A 348 -1.25 6.94 -16.54
C ILE A 348 -2.27 6.97 -15.40
N ALA A 349 -2.88 5.82 -15.10
CA ALA A 349 -3.87 5.73 -14.01
C ALA A 349 -3.26 5.99 -12.63
N ASN A 350 -1.96 5.75 -12.45
CA ASN A 350 -1.24 5.99 -11.21
C ASN A 350 -0.35 7.24 -11.25
N CYS A 351 -0.61 8.16 -12.18
CA CYS A 351 0.02 9.47 -12.21
C CYS A 351 -0.99 10.49 -11.67
N GLU A 352 -0.63 11.25 -10.64
CA GLU A 352 -1.54 12.25 -10.04
C GLU A 352 -1.70 13.50 -10.91
N ASP A 353 -0.68 13.83 -11.69
CA ASP A 353 -0.60 15.09 -12.41
C ASP A 353 -1.15 15.00 -13.84
N ASP A 354 -2.11 15.86 -14.19
CA ASP A 354 -2.76 15.85 -15.49
C ASP A 354 -1.83 16.25 -16.65
N ASN A 355 -0.86 17.13 -16.40
CA ASN A 355 0.15 17.48 -17.41
C ASN A 355 1.06 16.28 -17.65
N ALA A 356 1.49 15.59 -16.60
CA ALA A 356 2.26 14.36 -16.73
C ALA A 356 1.43 13.27 -17.45
N ARG A 357 0.14 13.09 -17.15
CA ARG A 357 -0.75 12.17 -17.90
C ARG A 357 -0.85 12.53 -19.37
N GLN A 358 -1.07 13.80 -19.69
CA GLN A 358 -1.16 14.26 -21.08
C GLN A 358 0.16 14.03 -21.81
N TRP A 359 1.27 14.30 -21.14
CA TRP A 359 2.60 14.07 -21.67
C TRP A 359 2.84 12.57 -21.93
N LEU A 360 2.53 11.71 -20.95
CA LEU A 360 2.62 10.25 -21.08
C LEU A 360 1.79 9.73 -22.26
N ARG A 361 0.58 10.28 -22.49
CA ARG A 361 -0.26 9.92 -23.65
C ARG A 361 0.36 10.33 -24.98
N GLN A 362 1.11 11.43 -25.01
CA GLN A 362 1.70 11.96 -26.23
C GLN A 362 3.08 11.36 -26.55
N TYR A 363 3.84 10.97 -25.53
CA TYR A 363 5.28 10.72 -25.66
C TYR A 363 5.77 9.38 -25.10
N LEU A 364 4.90 8.52 -24.53
CA LEU A 364 5.28 7.14 -24.24
C LEU A 364 5.56 6.39 -25.54
N SER A 365 6.85 6.36 -25.90
CA SER A 365 7.40 5.76 -27.10
C SER A 365 8.11 4.45 -26.77
N ASP A 366 8.71 3.81 -27.78
CA ASP A 366 9.57 2.63 -27.58
C ASP A 366 10.74 2.89 -26.62
N ALA A 367 11.18 4.15 -26.46
CA ALA A 367 12.21 4.52 -25.48
C ALA A 367 11.80 4.21 -24.03
N PHE A 368 10.51 4.36 -23.68
CA PHE A 368 10.02 4.00 -22.35
C PHE A 368 10.16 2.50 -22.10
N PHE A 369 9.76 1.67 -23.06
CA PHE A 369 9.86 0.21 -22.92
C PHE A 369 11.31 -0.26 -22.87
N HIS A 370 12.22 0.39 -23.62
CA HIS A 370 13.66 0.13 -23.49
C HIS A 370 14.21 0.50 -22.11
N LEU A 371 13.73 1.58 -21.49
CA LEU A 371 14.09 1.91 -20.11
C LEU A 371 13.57 0.85 -19.14
N VAL A 372 12.33 0.36 -19.32
CA VAL A 372 11.78 -0.73 -18.50
C VAL A 372 12.63 -2.00 -18.63
N ASP A 373 13.02 -2.39 -19.85
CA ASP A 373 13.91 -3.55 -20.08
C ASP A 373 15.27 -3.36 -19.43
N MET A 374 15.87 -2.18 -19.60
CA MET A 374 17.15 -1.84 -19.00
C MET A 374 17.11 -1.96 -17.47
N PHE A 375 16.05 -1.45 -16.84
CA PHE A 375 15.91 -1.51 -15.39
C PHE A 375 15.54 -2.89 -14.89
N LEU A 376 14.76 -3.67 -15.65
CA LEU A 376 14.48 -5.06 -15.32
C LEU A 376 15.79 -5.87 -15.26
N ASP A 377 16.60 -5.78 -16.32
CA ASP A 377 17.91 -6.43 -16.38
C ASP A 377 18.82 -5.98 -15.22
N LEU A 378 18.76 -4.70 -14.86
CA LEU A 378 19.54 -4.14 -13.77
C LEU A 378 19.12 -4.74 -12.43
N ILE A 379 17.83 -4.71 -12.12
CA ILE A 379 17.31 -5.18 -10.83
C ILE A 379 17.51 -6.68 -10.69
N GLN A 380 17.31 -7.48 -11.74
CA GLN A 380 17.57 -8.93 -11.70
C GLN A 380 19.02 -9.25 -11.29
N ARG A 381 20.01 -8.56 -11.87
CA ARG A 381 21.43 -8.73 -11.48
C ARG A 381 21.68 -8.35 -10.03
N VAL A 382 21.04 -7.28 -9.56
CA VAL A 382 21.18 -6.84 -8.18
C VAL A 382 20.54 -7.85 -7.22
N GLU A 383 19.43 -8.48 -7.60
CA GLU A 383 18.82 -9.57 -6.81
C GLU A 383 19.74 -10.80 -6.73
N GLU A 384 20.45 -11.14 -7.81
CA GLU A 384 21.44 -12.22 -7.85
C GLU A 384 22.69 -11.92 -7.00
N GLU A 385 23.18 -10.67 -7.01
CA GLU A 385 24.44 -10.29 -6.35
C GLU A 385 24.29 -9.85 -4.89
N ASN A 386 23.14 -9.31 -4.49
CA ASN A 386 22.96 -8.63 -3.20
C ASN A 386 21.78 -9.19 -2.39
N SER A 387 21.93 -10.38 -1.80
CA SER A 387 20.86 -11.08 -1.08
C SER A 387 20.32 -10.34 0.16
N ASP A 388 21.12 -9.47 0.79
CA ASP A 388 20.87 -9.01 2.15
C ASP A 388 20.48 -7.53 2.27
N SER A 389 20.83 -6.68 1.30
CA SER A 389 20.46 -5.25 1.36
C SER A 389 19.03 -5.02 0.91
N GLU A 390 18.27 -4.16 1.60
CA GLU A 390 16.95 -3.68 1.14
C GLU A 390 17.05 -2.35 0.39
N SER A 391 18.18 -1.67 0.49
CA SER A 391 18.42 -0.36 -0.12
C SER A 391 19.57 -0.42 -1.12
N ILE A 392 19.38 0.17 -2.30
CA ILE A 392 20.41 0.26 -3.33
C ILE A 392 20.51 1.68 -3.85
N ASP A 393 21.73 2.09 -4.19
CA ASP A 393 21.99 3.34 -4.88
C ASP A 393 22.16 3.05 -6.37
N ILE A 394 21.30 3.62 -7.22
CA ILE A 394 21.47 3.54 -8.67
C ILE A 394 22.09 4.85 -9.15
N ILE A 395 23.30 4.78 -9.67
CA ILE A 395 24.03 5.92 -10.21
C ILE A 395 23.84 5.96 -11.72
N PHE A 396 23.07 6.95 -12.18
CA PHE A 396 22.73 7.10 -13.58
C PHE A 396 23.66 8.11 -14.24
N VAL A 397 24.52 7.63 -15.13
CA VAL A 397 25.51 8.44 -15.85
C VAL A 397 24.98 8.74 -17.23
N ALA A 398 24.73 10.02 -17.53
CA ALA A 398 24.09 10.44 -18.77
C ALA A 398 24.57 11.82 -19.21
N HIS A 399 24.33 12.15 -20.47
CA HIS A 399 24.25 13.55 -20.85
C HIS A 399 22.91 14.12 -20.41
N GLY A 400 22.91 15.40 -20.07
CA GLY A 400 21.70 16.09 -19.65
C GLY A 400 21.74 17.58 -19.96
N CYS A 401 20.56 18.16 -19.94
CA CYS A 401 20.36 19.60 -19.93
C CYS A 401 19.05 19.93 -19.21
N ILE A 402 18.87 21.20 -18.87
CA ILE A 402 17.56 21.72 -18.46
C ILE A 402 16.83 22.33 -19.67
N SER A 403 15.50 22.22 -19.69
CA SER A 403 14.62 22.70 -20.78
C SER A 403 13.57 23.67 -20.26
N ASP A 404 12.99 24.51 -21.13
CA ASP A 404 12.06 25.62 -20.83
C ASP A 404 10.93 25.34 -19.82
N SER A 405 10.47 24.10 -19.68
CA SER A 405 9.39 23.76 -18.77
C SER A 405 9.88 23.57 -17.33
N MET A 406 9.07 24.04 -16.39
CA MET A 406 9.25 23.77 -14.96
C MET A 406 8.30 22.64 -14.56
N ILE A 407 8.79 21.69 -13.76
CA ILE A 407 8.01 20.55 -13.24
C ILE A 407 8.15 20.47 -11.72
N PRO A 408 7.13 20.05 -10.97
CA PRO A 408 7.28 19.77 -9.54
C PRO A 408 8.40 18.74 -9.29
N ALA A 409 9.28 18.98 -8.31
CA ALA A 409 10.38 18.05 -7.99
C ALA A 409 9.88 16.64 -7.63
N ARG A 410 8.69 16.54 -7.01
CA ARG A 410 8.00 15.28 -6.73
C ARG A 410 7.74 14.41 -7.97
N TRP A 411 7.72 14.94 -9.18
CA TRP A 411 7.58 14.13 -10.40
C TRP A 411 8.78 13.19 -10.62
N LEU A 412 9.95 13.51 -10.04
CA LEU A 412 11.11 12.61 -10.06
C LEU A 412 11.00 11.49 -9.01
N LEU A 413 10.00 11.55 -8.12
CA LEU A 413 9.71 10.57 -7.07
C LEU A 413 8.29 9.97 -7.27
N PRO A 414 8.02 9.35 -8.42
CA PRO A 414 6.65 8.98 -8.78
C PRO A 414 6.02 7.97 -7.82
N TRP A 415 6.82 7.04 -7.26
CA TRP A 415 6.37 6.06 -6.25
C TRP A 415 7.37 5.94 -5.10
N SER A 416 6.89 5.41 -3.96
CA SER A 416 7.70 5.31 -2.72
C SER A 416 8.84 4.29 -2.78
N SER A 417 8.92 3.48 -3.83
CA SER A 417 10.06 2.61 -4.11
C SER A 417 11.33 3.40 -4.41
N ILE A 418 11.21 4.67 -4.82
CA ILE A 418 12.34 5.62 -4.89
C ILE A 418 12.40 6.42 -3.58
N ASN A 419 13.42 6.14 -2.78
CA ASN A 419 13.73 6.87 -1.56
C ASN A 419 14.11 8.31 -1.87
N ASP A 420 14.99 8.58 -2.81
CA ASP A 420 15.32 9.97 -3.19
C ASP A 420 15.90 10.01 -4.60
N VAL A 421 15.90 11.20 -5.17
CA VAL A 421 16.65 11.54 -6.37
C VAL A 421 17.62 12.65 -6.01
N ILE A 422 18.91 12.40 -6.20
CA ILE A 422 19.98 13.33 -5.87
C ILE A 422 20.62 13.84 -7.15
N LEU A 423 20.59 15.16 -7.34
CA LEU A 423 21.26 15.85 -8.45
C LEU A 423 22.58 16.43 -7.94
N TYR A 424 23.67 16.15 -8.65
CA TYR A 424 25.01 16.57 -8.23
C TYR A 424 25.46 17.88 -8.87
N SER A 425 25.11 18.07 -10.15
CA SER A 425 25.35 19.32 -10.85
C SER A 425 24.45 20.43 -10.29
N PRO A 426 24.98 21.64 -10.02
CA PRO A 426 24.14 22.83 -9.94
C PRO A 426 23.39 23.09 -11.25
N TRP A 427 22.37 23.95 -11.20
CA TRP A 427 21.69 24.41 -12.40
C TRP A 427 22.66 25.19 -13.29
N ASN A 428 22.54 25.02 -14.61
CA ASN A 428 23.42 25.60 -15.61
C ASN A 428 24.92 25.24 -15.45
N CYS A 429 25.20 24.01 -15.01
CA CYS A 429 26.55 23.50 -14.80
C CYS A 429 26.75 22.18 -15.54
N ALA A 430 27.97 21.87 -15.99
CA ALA A 430 28.33 20.51 -16.39
C ALA A 430 29.20 19.87 -15.35
N ILE A 431 29.33 18.56 -15.45
CA ILE A 431 30.20 17.77 -14.61
C ILE A 431 31.14 16.95 -15.49
N ASN A 432 32.29 16.57 -14.94
CA ASN A 432 33.26 15.72 -15.62
C ASN A 432 33.26 14.28 -15.05
N ALA A 433 34.18 13.45 -15.56
CA ALA A 433 34.30 12.06 -15.15
C ALA A 433 34.71 11.88 -13.67
N ASP A 434 35.51 12.80 -13.10
CA ASP A 434 35.86 12.77 -11.68
C ASP A 434 34.64 12.88 -10.77
N VAL A 435 33.70 13.78 -11.11
CA VAL A 435 32.42 13.87 -10.40
C VAL A 435 31.63 12.59 -10.54
N ALA A 436 31.48 12.06 -11.76
CA ALA A 436 30.74 10.81 -11.98
C ALA A 436 31.36 9.64 -11.18
N TYR A 437 32.69 9.54 -11.14
CA TYR A 437 33.41 8.54 -10.36
C TYR A 437 33.24 8.73 -8.85
N GLY A 438 33.38 9.96 -8.36
CA GLY A 438 33.18 10.31 -6.97
C GLY A 438 31.75 10.01 -6.48
N VAL A 439 30.74 10.24 -7.33
CA VAL A 439 29.35 9.86 -7.06
C VAL A 439 29.17 8.36 -7.07
N ALA A 440 29.66 7.67 -8.10
CA ALA A 440 29.56 6.21 -8.23
C ALA A 440 30.11 5.50 -6.98
N THR A 441 31.25 5.96 -6.47
CA THR A 441 31.90 5.39 -5.29
C THR A 441 31.36 5.91 -3.96
N GLY A 442 30.52 6.95 -3.96
CA GLY A 442 30.01 7.58 -2.74
C GLY A 442 31.05 8.41 -1.98
N ARG A 443 32.18 8.74 -2.61
CA ARG A 443 33.31 9.45 -1.99
C ARG A 443 33.20 10.96 -2.11
N ILE A 444 32.53 11.46 -3.15
CA ILE A 444 32.35 12.90 -3.34
C ILE A 444 31.48 13.49 -2.21
N LYS A 445 32.01 14.52 -1.56
CA LYS A 445 31.31 15.30 -0.54
C LYS A 445 31.08 16.72 -1.06
N PRO A 446 30.11 17.47 -0.51
CA PRO A 446 29.83 18.84 -0.95
C PRO A 446 31.06 19.77 -0.94
N GLN A 447 32.00 19.58 -0.02
CA GLN A 447 33.24 20.37 0.01
C GLN A 447 34.23 20.04 -1.12
N HIS A 448 34.11 18.88 -1.79
CA HIS A 448 35.02 18.50 -2.88
C HIS A 448 34.67 19.16 -4.21
N ARG A 449 33.59 19.95 -4.29
CA ARG A 449 33.17 20.60 -5.54
C ARG A 449 34.16 21.69 -5.91
N VAL A 450 34.71 21.63 -7.12
CA VAL A 450 35.57 22.66 -7.69
C VAL A 450 34.95 23.16 -8.99
N PHE A 451 34.82 24.47 -9.15
CA PHE A 451 34.21 25.09 -10.33
C PHE A 451 35.26 25.75 -11.21
N TYR A 452 35.08 25.64 -12.52
CA TYR A 452 35.99 26.21 -13.51
C TYR A 452 35.26 26.59 -14.80
N CYS A 453 35.88 27.48 -15.56
CA CYS A 453 35.43 27.90 -16.88
C CYS A 453 35.67 26.80 -17.91
N ARG A 454 34.67 26.48 -18.75
CA ARG A 454 34.87 25.61 -19.92
C ARG A 454 35.53 26.41 -21.06
N PRO A 455 36.83 26.19 -21.34
CA PRO A 455 37.60 27.08 -22.23
C PRO A 455 37.11 27.08 -23.67
N ASN A 456 36.50 25.97 -24.09
CA ASN A 456 36.11 25.70 -25.48
C ASN A 456 34.95 26.57 -25.99
N GLN A 457 34.41 27.50 -25.18
CA GLN A 457 33.31 28.40 -25.57
C GLN A 457 33.68 29.89 -25.58
N GLY A 458 34.98 30.24 -25.47
CA GLY A 458 35.41 31.65 -25.55
C GLY A 458 34.95 32.52 -24.37
N CYS A 459 34.69 31.89 -23.21
CA CYS A 459 34.28 32.60 -22.01
C CYS A 459 35.45 33.43 -21.45
N GLY A 460 35.23 34.74 -21.31
CA GLY A 460 36.21 35.69 -20.76
C GLY A 460 36.15 35.87 -19.24
N VAL A 461 35.32 35.08 -18.55
CA VAL A 461 35.14 35.17 -17.10
C VAL A 461 36.24 34.35 -16.39
N PRO A 462 36.97 34.93 -15.42
CA PRO A 462 37.96 34.18 -14.62
C PRO A 462 37.33 33.02 -13.83
N ASP A 463 38.07 31.91 -13.64
CA ASP A 463 37.60 30.70 -12.94
C ASP A 463 37.03 30.98 -11.54
N GLU A 464 37.63 31.89 -10.78
CA GLU A 464 37.17 32.31 -9.45
C GLU A 464 35.73 32.87 -9.44
N ASN A 465 35.28 33.44 -10.57
CA ASN A 465 33.94 33.98 -10.72
C ASN A 465 32.92 32.94 -11.22
N HIS A 466 33.35 31.72 -11.54
CA HIS A 466 32.45 30.60 -11.83
C HIS A 466 31.93 29.90 -10.57
N TRP A 467 32.42 30.28 -9.39
CA TRP A 467 31.94 29.75 -8.13
C TRP A 467 30.52 30.27 -7.80
N PRO A 468 29.53 29.40 -7.55
CA PRO A 468 28.18 29.85 -7.20
C PRO A 468 28.18 30.59 -5.85
N THR A 469 27.56 31.77 -5.80
CA THR A 469 27.52 32.62 -4.60
C THR A 469 26.78 31.99 -3.41
N HIS A 470 25.81 31.11 -3.68
CA HIS A 470 25.01 30.41 -2.68
C HIS A 470 25.06 28.90 -2.92
N LEU A 471 26.20 28.28 -2.61
CA LEU A 471 26.38 26.84 -2.75
C LEU A 471 26.10 26.12 -1.41
N PRO A 472 25.03 25.32 -1.28
CA PRO A 472 24.70 24.65 -0.02
C PRO A 472 25.70 23.55 0.36
N ASN A 473 25.86 23.27 1.65
CA ASN A 473 26.69 22.16 2.19
C ASN A 473 26.02 20.78 2.10
N CYS A 474 25.01 20.63 1.25
CA CYS A 474 24.32 19.37 0.98
C CYS A 474 24.11 19.20 -0.53
N TRP A 475 23.77 18.00 -0.98
CA TRP A 475 23.39 17.75 -2.38
C TRP A 475 21.92 18.08 -2.63
N ASN A 476 21.58 18.37 -3.89
CA ASN A 476 20.24 18.72 -4.34
C ASN A 476 19.32 17.49 -4.31
N SER A 477 18.51 17.38 -3.27
CA SER A 477 17.67 16.22 -2.95
C SER A 477 16.22 16.52 -3.29
N MET A 478 15.67 15.81 -4.28
CA MET A 478 14.32 16.07 -4.77
C MET A 478 13.26 15.80 -3.70
N ARG A 479 13.52 14.87 -2.76
CA ARG A 479 12.62 14.66 -1.62
C ARG A 479 12.60 15.87 -0.68
N ARG A 480 13.76 16.49 -0.43
CA ARG A 480 13.84 17.71 0.41
C ARG A 480 13.29 18.95 -0.31
N THR A 481 13.37 18.99 -1.63
CA THR A 481 12.79 20.05 -2.46
C THR A 481 11.24 20.07 -2.40
N GLY A 482 10.61 18.92 -2.19
CA GLY A 482 9.16 18.82 -1.99
C GLY A 482 8.35 19.23 -3.24
N ASP A 483 7.38 20.13 -3.06
CA ASP A 483 6.48 20.60 -4.13
C ASP A 483 7.05 21.77 -4.95
N LEU A 484 8.28 22.21 -4.69
CA LEU A 484 8.89 23.27 -5.50
C LEU A 484 9.10 22.79 -6.94
N ASN A 485 8.86 23.69 -7.89
CA ASN A 485 9.06 23.42 -9.30
C ASN A 485 10.53 23.56 -9.67
N ILE A 486 11.11 22.54 -10.29
CA ILE A 486 12.48 22.54 -10.82
C ILE A 486 12.45 22.64 -12.35
N PRO A 487 13.55 23.03 -13.01
CA PRO A 487 13.66 22.88 -14.45
C PRO A 487 13.49 21.42 -14.87
N ASN A 488 12.76 21.19 -15.95
CA ASN A 488 12.62 19.87 -16.53
C ASN A 488 13.98 19.39 -17.06
N ILE A 489 14.44 18.27 -16.54
CA ILE A 489 15.73 17.67 -16.90
C ILE A 489 15.49 16.71 -18.06
N THR A 490 16.25 16.89 -19.13
CA THR A 490 16.18 16.02 -20.30
C THR A 490 17.52 15.33 -20.47
N LEU A 491 17.49 14.01 -20.65
CA LEU A 491 18.66 13.17 -20.81
C LEU A 491 18.85 12.73 -22.25
N SER A 492 20.10 12.59 -22.68
CA SER A 492 20.47 11.95 -23.94
C SER A 492 21.48 10.83 -23.71
N PRO A 493 21.49 9.79 -24.55
CA PRO A 493 22.40 8.68 -24.40
C PRO A 493 23.87 9.12 -24.43
N LEU A 494 24.74 8.34 -23.78
CA LEU A 494 26.18 8.42 -24.05
C LEU A 494 26.40 7.86 -25.45
N GLU A 495 26.84 8.70 -26.40
CA GLU A 495 27.04 8.26 -27.78
C GLU A 495 28.14 7.19 -27.85
N GLN A 496 28.08 6.26 -28.81
CA GLN A 496 29.15 5.28 -29.04
C GLN A 496 30.51 5.94 -29.38
N GLY A 497 30.50 7.23 -29.73
CA GLY A 497 31.68 8.07 -29.95
C GLY A 497 32.10 8.94 -28.76
N ASP A 498 31.33 8.92 -27.66
CA ASP A 498 31.58 9.73 -26.46
C ASP A 498 32.67 9.11 -25.57
N PHE A 499 33.73 8.65 -26.23
CA PHE A 499 34.86 7.94 -25.67
C PHE A 499 35.56 8.73 -24.57
N LEU A 500 35.49 10.06 -24.58
CA LEU A 500 36.27 10.86 -23.62
C LEU A 500 35.66 10.85 -22.22
N GLY A 501 34.35 11.09 -22.08
CA GLY A 501 33.71 11.14 -20.76
C GLY A 501 33.64 9.79 -20.08
N TRP A 502 33.04 8.80 -20.75
CA TRP A 502 32.86 7.46 -20.17
C TRP A 502 34.17 6.67 -20.03
N ASN A 503 35.12 6.76 -20.98
CA ASN A 503 36.40 6.07 -20.76
C ASN A 503 37.21 6.72 -19.64
N SER A 504 37.12 8.04 -19.45
CA SER A 504 37.76 8.68 -18.30
C SER A 504 37.20 8.13 -16.99
N TYR A 505 35.88 7.90 -16.92
CA TYR A 505 35.27 7.21 -15.78
C TYR A 505 35.84 5.79 -15.60
N LEU A 506 35.93 4.99 -16.67
CA LEU A 506 36.48 3.63 -16.61
C LEU A 506 37.97 3.60 -16.19
N ILE A 507 38.76 4.59 -16.63
CA ILE A 507 40.16 4.76 -16.23
C ILE A 507 40.23 5.04 -14.73
N LEU A 508 39.41 5.98 -14.21
CA LEU A 508 39.35 6.28 -12.79
C LEU A 508 38.93 5.03 -11.99
N GLU A 509 37.97 4.26 -12.48
CA GLU A 509 37.53 3.02 -11.84
C GLU A 509 38.66 1.97 -11.79
N GLN A 510 39.43 1.83 -12.88
CA GLN A 510 40.60 0.95 -12.90
C GLN A 510 41.69 1.41 -11.94
N GLN A 511 41.92 2.73 -11.85
CA GLN A 511 42.95 3.34 -11.02
C GLN A 511 42.61 3.30 -9.54
N HIS A 512 41.37 3.63 -9.18
CA HIS A 512 40.95 3.96 -7.81
C HIS A 512 39.95 2.96 -7.20
N GLY A 513 39.51 1.98 -8.00
CA GLY A 513 38.67 0.87 -7.56
C GLY A 513 37.21 1.04 -7.93
N GLN A 514 36.50 -0.08 -7.90
CA GLN A 514 35.09 -0.19 -8.26
C GLN A 514 34.17 0.42 -7.18
N PRO A 515 32.94 0.83 -7.56
CA PRO A 515 31.88 1.16 -6.61
C PRO A 515 31.62 0.04 -5.59
N GLY A 516 31.11 0.40 -4.41
CA GLY A 516 30.69 -0.58 -3.41
C GLY A 516 29.51 -1.44 -3.90
N ARG A 517 29.33 -2.64 -3.34
CA ARG A 517 28.32 -3.62 -3.80
C ARG A 517 26.88 -3.12 -3.87
N ASN A 518 26.50 -2.18 -3.00
CA ASN A 518 25.16 -1.57 -2.97
C ASN A 518 25.00 -0.35 -3.90
N ARG A 519 26.05 0.00 -4.68
CA ARG A 519 26.09 1.16 -5.56
C ARG A 519 26.25 0.68 -7.00
N VAL A 520 25.17 0.75 -7.76
CA VAL A 520 25.09 0.19 -9.10
C VAL A 520 25.16 1.31 -10.12
N VAL A 521 26.20 1.30 -10.94
CA VAL A 521 26.42 2.33 -11.95
C VAL A 521 25.80 1.89 -13.27
N ARG A 522 24.94 2.74 -13.83
CA ARG A 522 24.28 2.50 -15.11
C ARG A 522 24.52 3.68 -16.06
N PRO A 523 25.31 3.48 -17.14
CA PRO A 523 25.34 4.45 -18.22
C PRO A 523 24.00 4.49 -18.94
N PHE A 524 23.51 5.68 -19.28
CA PHE A 524 22.31 5.85 -20.07
C PHE A 524 22.62 5.58 -21.54
N ASN A 525 22.24 4.39 -21.99
CA ASN A 525 22.43 3.94 -23.37
C ASN A 525 21.06 3.55 -23.93
N LEU A 526 20.74 4.04 -25.13
CA LEU A 526 19.60 3.57 -25.92
C LEU A 526 20.10 2.69 -27.07
N PRO A 527 19.26 1.79 -27.62
CA PRO A 527 19.63 0.96 -28.76
C PRO A 527 20.16 1.79 -29.93
N ALA A 528 21.11 1.22 -30.69
CA ALA A 528 21.70 1.85 -31.85
C ALA A 528 20.61 2.26 -32.87
N GLY A 529 20.68 3.50 -33.37
CA GLY A 529 19.67 4.07 -34.27
C GLY A 529 18.74 5.10 -33.62
N SER A 530 18.85 5.33 -32.30
CA SER A 530 18.13 6.39 -31.58
C SER A 530 19.01 7.52 -30.97
N PRO A 531 20.15 7.91 -31.56
CA PRO A 531 21.12 8.81 -30.90
C PRO A 531 20.58 10.23 -30.61
N SER A 532 19.49 10.66 -31.25
CA SER A 532 18.88 11.98 -31.03
C SER A 532 17.72 11.98 -30.04
N VAL A 533 17.32 10.83 -29.48
CA VAL A 533 16.15 10.77 -28.59
C VAL A 533 16.51 11.32 -27.22
N ARG A 534 15.98 12.50 -26.96
CA ARG A 534 16.00 13.18 -25.67
C ARG A 534 14.82 12.69 -24.83
N VAL A 535 15.11 12.14 -23.64
CA VAL A 535 14.11 11.58 -22.73
C VAL A 535 14.06 12.41 -21.46
N PRO A 536 12.89 12.91 -21.04
CA PRO A 536 12.78 13.58 -19.74
C PRO A 536 13.15 12.64 -18.60
N PHE A 537 13.89 13.14 -17.62
CA PHE A 537 14.40 12.33 -16.54
C PHE A 537 13.29 11.73 -15.67
N PHE A 538 12.15 12.42 -15.52
CA PHE A 538 11.00 11.86 -14.82
C PHE A 538 10.44 10.59 -15.48
N ILE A 539 10.61 10.40 -16.79
CA ILE A 539 10.24 9.16 -17.49
C ILE A 539 11.20 8.03 -17.14
N VAL A 540 12.48 8.36 -16.96
CA VAL A 540 13.49 7.40 -16.50
C VAL A 540 13.17 6.92 -15.09
N THR A 541 12.88 7.83 -14.15
CA THR A 541 12.51 7.45 -12.77
C THR A 541 11.17 6.74 -12.70
N LEU A 542 10.22 7.07 -13.59
CA LEU A 542 8.95 6.35 -13.71
C LEU A 542 9.13 4.92 -14.23
N ALA A 543 9.95 4.71 -15.26
CA ALA A 543 10.27 3.37 -15.77
C ALA A 543 10.95 2.51 -14.71
N LEU A 544 11.92 3.08 -13.97
CA LEU A 544 12.56 2.42 -12.84
C LEU A 544 11.54 2.06 -11.77
N SER A 545 10.68 3.00 -11.39
CA SER A 545 9.66 2.76 -10.36
C SER A 545 8.73 1.61 -10.73
N LEU A 546 8.44 1.43 -12.03
CA LEU A 546 7.57 0.37 -12.56
C LEU A 546 8.18 -1.01 -12.40
N VAL A 547 9.47 -1.12 -12.64
CA VAL A 547 10.23 -2.35 -12.37
C VAL A 547 10.27 -2.62 -10.87
N LEU A 548 10.50 -1.60 -10.06
CA LEU A 548 10.58 -1.73 -8.60
C LEU A 548 9.27 -2.15 -7.92
N LEU A 549 8.11 -2.02 -8.58
CA LEU A 549 6.83 -2.47 -8.01
C LEU A 549 6.81 -3.96 -7.64
N SER A 550 7.61 -4.77 -8.33
CA SER A 550 7.73 -6.21 -8.07
C SER A 550 9.04 -6.60 -7.42
N SER A 551 9.84 -5.62 -6.96
CA SER A 551 11.11 -5.86 -6.28
C SER A 551 11.03 -5.45 -4.81
N ARG A 552 11.89 -6.05 -3.99
CA ARG A 552 12.02 -5.72 -2.56
C ARG A 552 12.86 -4.47 -2.29
N PHE A 553 13.54 -3.94 -3.31
CA PHE A 553 14.48 -2.85 -3.12
C PHE A 553 13.82 -1.49 -3.02
N LYS A 554 14.36 -0.66 -2.13
CA LYS A 554 14.19 0.79 -2.14
C LYS A 554 15.41 1.44 -2.77
N VAL A 555 15.20 2.37 -3.68
CA VAL A 555 16.28 2.94 -4.50
C VAL A 555 16.52 4.40 -4.19
N THR A 556 17.77 4.80 -4.02
CA THR A 556 18.18 6.19 -4.19
C THR A 556 18.79 6.36 -5.57
N VAL A 557 18.23 7.25 -6.38
CA VAL A 557 18.76 7.53 -7.72
C VAL A 557 19.72 8.71 -7.63
N HIS A 558 20.95 8.50 -8.06
CA HIS A 558 21.96 9.54 -8.18
C HIS A 558 22.10 9.92 -9.65
N LEU A 559 21.67 11.12 -10.03
CA LEU A 559 21.86 11.61 -11.39
C LEU A 559 23.23 12.29 -11.51
N THR A 560 24.09 11.68 -12.31
CA THR A 560 25.35 12.26 -12.78
C THR A 560 25.19 12.63 -14.24
N ALA A 561 24.70 13.85 -14.47
CA ALA A 561 24.57 14.43 -15.78
C ALA A 561 24.91 15.91 -15.75
N CYS A 562 25.31 16.44 -16.91
CA CYS A 562 25.32 17.87 -17.14
C CYS A 562 23.90 18.43 -16.96
N LEU A 563 23.79 19.64 -16.43
CA LEU A 563 22.54 20.39 -16.32
C LEU A 563 22.71 21.79 -16.93
N SER A 564 23.47 21.86 -18.03
CA SER A 564 23.62 23.09 -18.83
C SER A 564 22.27 23.60 -19.29
N ASP A 565 22.12 24.92 -19.33
CA ASP A 565 20.90 25.57 -19.77
C ASP A 565 20.79 25.54 -21.30
N HIS A 566 19.77 24.84 -21.80
CA HIS A 566 19.41 24.78 -23.22
C HIS A 566 18.03 25.40 -23.46
N SER A 567 17.49 26.11 -22.47
CA SER A 567 16.23 26.84 -22.60
C SER A 567 16.35 27.96 -23.62
N ALA A 568 15.30 28.16 -24.40
CA ALA A 568 15.11 29.39 -25.18
C ALA A 568 14.64 30.53 -24.28
N VAL A 569 14.10 30.21 -23.10
CA VAL A 569 13.59 31.17 -22.12
C VAL A 569 14.53 31.26 -20.92
N ASN A 570 15.07 32.45 -20.66
CA ASN A 570 15.91 32.68 -19.49
C ASN A 570 15.13 32.38 -18.20
N PHE A 571 15.57 31.35 -17.46
CA PHE A 571 15.03 31.08 -16.14
C PHE A 571 15.28 32.25 -15.19
N ASN A 572 14.37 32.43 -14.23
CA ASN A 572 14.63 33.29 -13.09
C ASN A 572 15.76 32.67 -12.25
N GLN A 573 16.98 33.14 -12.43
CA GLN A 573 18.16 32.63 -11.72
C GLN A 573 18.02 32.73 -10.21
N GLU A 574 17.32 33.74 -9.70
CA GLU A 574 17.10 33.90 -8.26
C GLU A 574 16.17 32.81 -7.71
N TYR A 575 15.14 32.44 -8.48
CA TYR A 575 14.29 31.30 -8.14
C TYR A 575 15.09 29.98 -8.13
N LEU A 576 15.97 29.75 -9.11
CA LEU A 576 16.82 28.57 -9.15
C LEU A 576 17.84 28.51 -8.00
N ARG A 577 18.34 29.67 -7.56
CA ARG A 577 19.20 29.78 -6.37
C ARG A 577 18.46 29.45 -5.08
N GLN A 578 17.17 29.78 -4.98
CA GLN A 578 16.35 29.38 -3.83
C GLN A 578 16.15 27.87 -3.72
N GLN A 579 16.19 27.16 -4.85
CA GLN A 579 16.06 25.69 -4.85
C GLN A 579 17.35 24.99 -4.45
N TYR A 580 18.47 25.42 -5.00
CA TYR A 580 19.78 24.82 -4.74
C TYR A 580 20.94 25.79 -5.01
N ALA A 581 21.46 25.78 -6.23
CA ALA A 581 22.53 26.65 -6.70
C ALA A 581 22.42 26.75 -8.23
N CYS A 582 22.72 27.93 -8.77
CA CYS A 582 22.70 28.18 -10.21
C CYS A 582 24.02 28.85 -10.60
N CYS A 583 24.71 28.25 -11.58
CA CYS A 583 25.96 28.74 -12.12
C CYS A 583 25.72 29.77 -13.24
N ILE A 584 26.72 30.60 -13.49
CA ILE A 584 26.78 31.38 -14.73
C ILE A 584 27.08 30.46 -15.92
N ASP A 585 26.87 30.96 -17.14
CA ASP A 585 27.13 30.21 -18.36
C ASP A 585 28.58 29.70 -18.44
N ASN A 586 28.77 28.60 -19.16
CA ASN A 586 30.08 27.96 -19.37
C ASN A 586 30.76 27.40 -18.12
N THR A 587 30.05 27.30 -17.00
CA THR A 587 30.60 26.70 -15.78
C THR A 587 30.64 25.18 -15.87
N ALA A 588 31.75 24.57 -15.47
CA ALA A 588 31.87 23.15 -15.17
C ALA A 588 32.25 22.92 -13.70
N MET A 589 31.89 21.76 -13.19
CA MET A 589 32.24 21.26 -11.87
C MET A 589 33.09 20.00 -12.01
N THR A 590 34.19 19.96 -11.28
CA THR A 590 35.07 18.80 -11.06
C THR A 590 35.18 18.49 -9.56
N CYS A 591 36.00 17.51 -9.22
CA CYS A 591 36.34 17.18 -7.83
C CYS A 591 37.75 17.67 -7.50
N SER A 592 37.95 18.12 -6.26
CA SER A 592 39.29 18.36 -5.70
C SER A 592 40.05 17.03 -5.52
N SER A 593 41.38 17.12 -5.54
CA SER A 593 42.27 15.96 -5.43
C SER A 593 42.17 15.24 -4.08
N ASP A 594 41.76 15.96 -3.02
CA ASP A 594 41.53 15.43 -1.68
C ASP A 594 40.45 14.33 -1.63
N MET A 595 39.56 14.26 -2.63
CA MET A 595 38.62 13.16 -2.78
C MET A 595 39.32 11.79 -2.93
N TYR A 596 40.54 11.79 -3.47
CA TYR A 596 41.36 10.60 -3.68
C TYR A 596 42.29 10.31 -2.50
N ASP A 597 42.43 11.24 -1.54
CA ASP A 597 43.32 11.07 -0.39
C ASP A 597 42.85 9.92 0.51
N GLY A 598 43.77 9.01 0.83
CA GLY A 598 43.49 7.78 1.59
C GLY A 598 43.29 6.51 0.75
N MET A 599 43.35 6.59 -0.58
CA MET A 599 43.29 5.42 -1.48
C MET A 599 44.57 4.57 -1.49
N ASP A 600 45.74 5.19 -1.37
CA ASP A 600 47.02 4.51 -1.67
C ASP A 600 47.36 3.35 -0.72
N VAL A 601 46.95 3.44 0.56
CA VAL A 601 47.36 2.45 1.57
C VAL A 601 46.56 1.15 1.43
N ASP A 602 45.25 1.25 1.20
CA ASP A 602 44.36 0.10 1.20
C ASP A 602 44.31 -0.60 -0.16
N GLN A 603 44.58 0.14 -1.24
CA GLN A 603 44.47 -0.39 -2.61
C GLN A 603 45.71 -1.14 -3.06
N HIS A 604 46.91 -0.74 -2.62
CA HIS A 604 48.13 -1.54 -2.80
C HIS A 604 48.05 -2.85 -2.02
N LEU A 605 47.53 -2.81 -0.79
CA LEU A 605 47.21 -4.02 -0.03
C LEU A 605 46.16 -4.85 -0.79
N HIS A 606 45.01 -4.29 -1.16
CA HIS A 606 43.95 -5.05 -1.83
C HIS A 606 44.41 -5.67 -3.16
N ARG A 607 45.19 -4.94 -3.98
CA ARG A 607 45.79 -5.49 -5.22
C ARG A 607 46.81 -6.58 -4.91
N ALA A 608 47.63 -6.42 -3.87
CA ALA A 608 48.57 -7.46 -3.44
C ALA A 608 47.83 -8.70 -2.91
N PHE A 609 46.78 -8.54 -2.11
CA PHE A 609 45.93 -9.61 -1.62
C PHE A 609 45.20 -10.33 -2.76
N LYS A 610 44.61 -9.60 -3.71
CA LYS A 610 43.98 -10.20 -4.90
C LYS A 610 45.00 -10.95 -5.76
N ALA A 611 46.19 -10.40 -5.98
CA ALA A 611 47.26 -11.08 -6.71
C ALA A 611 47.77 -12.34 -5.99
N MET A 612 47.78 -12.36 -4.65
CA MET A 612 48.20 -13.51 -3.85
C MET A 612 47.12 -14.59 -3.68
N PHE A 613 45.85 -14.20 -3.64
CA PHE A 613 44.76 -15.09 -3.22
C PHE A 613 43.68 -15.35 -4.28
N GLY A 614 43.74 -14.69 -5.44
CA GLY A 614 42.82 -14.89 -6.57
C GLY A 614 41.67 -13.89 -6.61
#